data_AF-G1WHG9-F1
#
_entry.id   AF-G1WHG9-F1
#
_cell.length_a   1.000
_cell.length_b   1.000
_cell.length_c   1.000
_cell.angle_alpha   90.00
_cell.angle_beta   90.00
_cell.angle_gamma   90.00
#
_symmetry.space_group_name_H-M   'P 1'
#
loop_
_entity.id
_entity.type
_entity.pdbx_description
1 polymer ?
#
loop_
_entity_poly.entity_id
_entity_poly.type
_entity_poly.pdbx_seq_one_letter_code
_entity_poly.pdbx_strand_id
1 'polypeptide(L)'
;MQLYGQAGKRAVHVVAAAALACLSLLCEGGIYLLPVLACFYFFHNRRGIACLGVTMWCAILFANAYLGWSYGATGISLFSTLCFDGEWMMVPIVPLALLYNGARGLNTTAAKNLFYWFYPIHLWILMAVARMM
;
A
#
# COMPACT_ATOMS: atom_id res chain seq x y z
N MET A 1 18.53 17.17 33.28
CA MET A 1 17.92 18.18 32.38
C MET A 1 17.85 17.77 30.90
N GLN A 2 18.67 16.83 30.40
CA GLN A 2 18.60 16.37 28.99
C GLN A 2 17.40 15.45 28.66
N LEU A 3 16.77 14.81 29.64
CA LEU A 3 15.63 13.90 29.43
C LEU A 3 14.31 14.64 29.11
N TYR A 4 14.11 15.83 29.67
CA TYR A 4 12.88 16.62 29.47
C TYR A 4 12.79 17.19 28.04
N GLY A 5 13.93 17.55 27.44
CA GLY A 5 14.01 18.01 26.05
C GLY A 5 13.78 16.92 24.99
N GLN A 6 13.99 15.65 25.34
CA GLN A 6 13.67 14.53 24.43
C GLN A 6 12.18 14.14 24.48
N ALA A 7 11.55 14.22 25.64
CA ALA A 7 10.12 13.91 25.79
C ALA A 7 9.24 14.89 24.99
N GLY A 8 9.53 16.19 25.05
CA GLY A 8 8.82 17.20 24.24
C GLY A 8 8.97 16.98 22.73
N LYS A 9 10.17 16.62 22.25
CA LYS A 9 10.41 16.32 20.84
C LYS A 9 9.69 15.05 20.38
N ARG A 10 9.61 14.03 21.23
CA ARG A 10 8.85 12.80 20.94
C ARG A 10 7.36 13.07 20.85
N ALA A 11 6.80 13.88 21.74
CA ALA A 11 5.39 14.28 21.69
C ALA A 11 5.07 15.02 20.38
N VAL A 12 5.92 15.95 19.96
CA VAL A 12 5.78 16.66 18.68
C VAL A 12 5.77 15.70 17.49
N HIS A 13 6.67 14.71 17.46
CA HIS A 13 6.70 13.72 16.37
C HIS A 13 5.45 12.83 16.35
N VAL A 14 4.93 12.43 17.51
CA VAL A 14 3.71 11.62 17.60
C VAL A 14 2.50 12.41 17.12
N VAL A 15 2.38 13.68 17.55
CA VAL A 15 1.30 14.57 17.11
C VAL A 15 1.39 14.82 15.60
N ALA A 16 2.59 15.07 15.08
CA ALA A 16 2.81 15.24 13.64
C ALA A 16 2.46 13.97 12.84
N ALA A 17 2.86 12.80 13.32
CA ALA A 17 2.53 11.52 12.67
C ALA A 17 1.01 11.27 12.67
N ALA A 18 0.32 11.56 13.78
CA ALA A 18 -1.14 11.46 13.86
C ALA A 18 -1.83 12.44 12.89
N ALA A 19 -1.37 13.69 12.84
CA ALA A 19 -1.90 14.68 11.91
C ALA A 19 -1.70 14.25 10.44
N LEU A 20 -0.52 13.73 10.09
CA LEU A 20 -0.24 13.21 8.75
C LEU A 20 -1.09 11.97 8.42
N ALA A 21 -1.31 11.07 9.37
CA ALA A 21 -2.21 9.94 9.20
C ALA A 21 -3.65 10.40 8.93
N CYS A 22 -4.14 11.40 9.65
CA CYS A 22 -5.46 11.99 9.39
C CYS A 22 -5.52 12.68 8.01
N LEU A 23 -4.50 13.45 7.65
CA LEU A 23 -4.43 14.10 6.33
C LEU A 23 -4.38 13.08 5.19
N SER A 24 -3.74 11.93 5.41
CA SER A 24 -3.64 10.86 4.40
C SER A 24 -5.00 10.28 4.02
N LEU A 25 -6.03 10.44 4.87
CA LEU A 25 -7.40 10.02 4.55
C LEU A 25 -8.02 10.80 3.39
N LEU A 26 -7.47 11.98 3.06
CA LEU A 26 -7.87 12.78 1.90
C LEU A 26 -7.16 12.37 0.61
N CYS A 27 -6.09 11.58 0.71
CA CYS A 27 -5.31 11.09 -0.43
C CYS A 27 -5.89 9.78 -0.97
N GLU A 28 -5.63 9.51 -2.25
CA GLU A 28 -5.89 8.20 -2.83
C GLU A 28 -5.15 7.10 -2.03
N GLY A 29 -5.85 6.00 -1.76
CA GLY A 29 -5.39 4.91 -0.91
C GLY A 29 -5.55 5.13 0.60
N GLY A 30 -5.87 6.34 1.07
CA GLY A 30 -5.90 6.77 2.48
C GLY A 30 -6.10 5.69 3.54
N ILE A 31 -7.36 5.33 3.83
CA ILE A 31 -7.67 4.35 4.89
C ILE A 31 -7.12 2.95 4.59
N TYR A 32 -6.92 2.59 3.33
CA TYR A 32 -6.44 1.28 2.90
C TYR A 32 -4.93 1.11 3.08
N LEU A 33 -4.15 2.20 2.98
CA LEU A 33 -2.70 2.18 3.15
C LEU A 33 -2.28 2.18 4.62
N LEU A 34 -3.09 2.73 5.54
CA LEU A 34 -2.74 2.82 6.95
C LEU A 34 -2.49 1.45 7.61
N PRO A 35 -3.32 0.40 7.37
CA PRO A 35 -3.03 -0.95 7.88
C PRO A 35 -1.75 -1.56 7.30
N VAL A 36 -1.44 -1.28 6.02
CA VAL A 36 -0.19 -1.73 5.39
C VAL A 36 1.02 -1.06 6.05
N LEU A 37 0.94 0.26 6.27
CA LEU A 37 1.96 1.01 6.99
C LEU A 37 2.15 0.46 8.41
N ALA A 38 1.06 0.20 9.13
CA ALA A 38 1.10 -0.36 10.47
C ALA A 38 1.77 -1.75 10.49
N CYS A 39 1.45 -2.62 9.52
CA CYS A 39 2.08 -3.93 9.39
C CYS A 39 3.59 -3.82 9.24
N PHE A 40 4.07 -2.97 8.33
CA PHE A 40 5.50 -2.79 8.12
C PHE A 40 6.19 -2.04 9.26
N TYR A 41 5.50 -1.12 9.94
CA TYR A 41 6.06 -0.38 11.07
C TYR A 41 6.24 -1.28 12.30
N PHE A 42 5.19 -1.98 12.74
CA PHE A 42 5.25 -2.81 13.95
C PHE A 42 6.04 -4.11 13.73
N PHE A 43 5.91 -4.73 12.56
CA PHE A 43 6.57 -6.00 12.25
C PHE A 43 7.81 -5.83 11.37
N HIS A 44 8.45 -4.65 11.39
CA HIS A 44 9.63 -4.34 10.56
C HIS A 44 10.76 -5.36 10.72
N ASN A 45 10.93 -5.91 11.94
CA ASN A 45 11.98 -6.88 12.25
C ASN A 45 11.61 -8.32 11.83
N ARG A 46 10.32 -8.58 11.59
CA ARG A 46 9.78 -9.90 11.21
C ARG A 46 9.01 -9.79 9.90
N ARG A 47 9.73 -9.64 8.80
CA ARG A 47 9.19 -9.42 7.44
C ARG A 47 8.11 -10.42 7.03
N GLY A 48 8.25 -11.69 7.40
CA GLY A 48 7.23 -12.71 7.12
C GLY A 48 5.88 -12.41 7.77
N ILE A 49 5.88 -11.88 9.00
CA ILE A 49 4.65 -11.50 9.72
C ILE A 49 4.06 -10.22 9.11
N ALA A 50 4.91 -9.24 8.76
CA ALA A 50 4.46 -8.04 8.05
C ALA A 50 3.78 -8.42 6.72
N CYS A 51 4.42 -9.29 5.94
CA CYS A 51 3.89 -9.77 4.67
C CYS A 51 2.59 -10.56 4.85
N LEU A 52 2.52 -11.44 5.85
CA LEU A 52 1.28 -12.15 6.18
C LEU A 52 0.15 -11.16 6.52
N GLY A 53 0.44 -10.15 7.35
CA GLY A 53 -0.53 -9.10 7.70
C GLY A 53 -1.04 -8.34 6.49
N VAL A 54 -0.14 -7.95 5.58
CA VAL A 54 -0.51 -7.29 4.31
C VAL A 54 -1.35 -8.22 3.43
N THR A 55 -0.97 -9.50 3.29
CA THR A 55 -1.74 -10.48 2.53
C THR A 55 -3.15 -10.67 3.12
N MET A 56 -3.27 -10.77 4.44
CA MET A 56 -4.58 -10.89 5.10
C MET A 56 -5.41 -9.63 4.90
N TRP A 57 -4.81 -8.45 5.00
CA TRP A 57 -5.51 -7.20 4.73
C TRP A 57 -6.02 -7.13 3.29
N CYS A 58 -5.18 -7.48 2.31
CA CYS A 58 -5.59 -7.54 0.90
C CYS A 58 -6.72 -8.56 0.68
N ALA A 59 -6.68 -9.71 1.36
CA ALA A 59 -7.73 -10.72 1.29
C ALA A 59 -9.07 -10.22 1.87
N ILE A 60 -9.03 -9.43 2.96
CA ILE A 60 -10.23 -8.80 3.53
C ILE A 60 -10.83 -7.79 2.54
N LEU A 61 -10.00 -6.96 1.92
CA LEU A 61 -10.46 -6.00 0.90
C LEU A 61 -11.06 -6.70 -0.31
N PHE A 62 -10.41 -7.78 -0.79
CA PHE A 62 -10.93 -8.60 -1.88
C PHE A 62 -12.28 -9.22 -1.52
N ALA A 63 -12.39 -9.79 -0.32
CA ALA A 63 -13.65 -10.36 0.17
C ALA A 63 -14.74 -9.28 0.25
N ASN A 64 -14.42 -8.07 0.72
CA ASN A 64 -15.38 -6.97 0.78
C ASN A 64 -15.89 -6.58 -0.62
N ALA A 65 -14.98 -6.42 -1.60
CA ALA A 65 -15.35 -6.13 -2.99
C ALA A 65 -16.20 -7.26 -3.61
N TYR A 66 -15.82 -8.52 -3.37
CA TYR A 66 -16.56 -9.68 -3.85
C TYR A 66 -17.95 -9.81 -3.25
N LEU A 67 -18.09 -9.65 -1.92
CA LEU A 67 -19.37 -9.72 -1.24
C LEU A 67 -20.26 -8.52 -1.63
N GLY A 68 -19.68 -7.34 -1.81
CA GLY A 68 -20.38 -6.16 -2.34
C GLY A 68 -20.99 -6.42 -3.72
N TRP A 69 -20.24 -7.05 -4.62
CA TRP A 69 -20.77 -7.52 -5.90
C TRP A 69 -21.85 -8.59 -5.71
N SER A 70 -21.57 -9.64 -4.93
CA SER A 70 -22.44 -10.81 -4.77
C SER A 70 -23.80 -10.49 -4.15
N TYR A 71 -23.87 -9.53 -3.22
CA TYR A 71 -25.12 -9.19 -2.52
C TYR A 71 -25.74 -7.87 -2.98
N GLY A 72 -24.97 -7.02 -3.68
CA GLY A 72 -25.37 -5.65 -3.99
C GLY A 72 -25.58 -5.32 -5.47
N ALA A 73 -25.07 -6.13 -6.42
CA ALA A 73 -25.00 -5.69 -7.81
C ALA A 73 -26.16 -6.20 -8.69
N THR A 74 -27.01 -5.26 -9.14
CA THR A 74 -27.86 -5.45 -10.33
C THR A 74 -27.11 -4.98 -11.58
N GLY A 75 -26.65 -5.91 -12.41
CA GLY A 75 -26.17 -5.63 -13.78
C GLY A 75 -24.72 -5.17 -13.96
N ILE A 76 -23.93 -5.04 -12.88
CA ILE A 76 -22.49 -4.72 -12.95
C ILE A 76 -21.67 -6.01 -13.00
N SER A 77 -20.68 -6.07 -13.89
CA SER A 77 -19.79 -7.24 -13.99
C SER A 77 -18.84 -7.31 -12.79
N LEU A 78 -18.50 -8.54 -12.37
CA LEU A 78 -17.52 -8.76 -11.30
C LEU A 78 -16.19 -8.04 -11.58
N PHE A 79 -15.75 -8.07 -12.84
CA PHE A 79 -14.53 -7.39 -13.26
C PHE A 79 -14.59 -5.88 -12.99
N SER A 80 -15.69 -5.22 -13.34
CA SER A 80 -15.86 -3.78 -13.10
C SER A 80 -15.86 -3.44 -11.61
N THR A 81 -16.48 -4.27 -10.77
CA THR A 81 -16.47 -4.06 -9.32
C THR A 81 -15.07 -4.24 -8.74
N LEU A 82 -14.36 -5.31 -9.12
CA LEU A 82 -12.98 -5.56 -8.65
C LEU A 82 -11.97 -4.52 -9.13
N CYS A 83 -12.20 -3.90 -10.29
CA CYS A 83 -11.37 -2.79 -10.78
C CYS A 83 -11.69 -1.47 -10.07
N PHE A 84 -12.95 -1.24 -9.68
CA PHE A 84 -13.35 -0.06 -8.93
C PHE A 84 -12.82 -0.12 -7.48
N ASP A 85 -13.04 -1.24 -6.79
CA ASP A 85 -12.52 -1.52 -5.46
C ASP A 85 -11.15 -2.22 -5.55
N GLY A 86 -10.19 -1.59 -6.23
CA GLY A 86 -8.92 -2.19 -6.63
C GLY A 86 -7.86 -2.30 -5.52
N GLU A 87 -8.12 -1.85 -4.30
CA GLU A 87 -7.12 -1.71 -3.25
C GLU A 87 -6.59 -3.06 -2.74
N TRP A 88 -7.31 -4.16 -2.94
CA TRP A 88 -6.82 -5.51 -2.68
C TRP A 88 -5.58 -5.85 -3.53
N MET A 89 -5.38 -5.18 -4.66
CA MET A 89 -4.23 -5.39 -5.55
C MET A 89 -2.92 -4.81 -5.00
N MET A 90 -2.85 -4.42 -3.73
CA MET A 90 -1.57 -4.14 -3.06
C MET A 90 -0.74 -5.41 -2.82
N VAL A 91 -1.34 -6.61 -2.88
CA VAL A 91 -0.67 -7.91 -2.62
C VAL A 91 0.61 -8.19 -3.43
N PRO A 92 0.84 -7.69 -4.68
CA PRO A 92 2.08 -7.90 -5.40
C PRO A 92 3.33 -7.33 -4.72
N ILE A 93 3.18 -6.46 -3.70
CA ILE A 93 4.32 -6.01 -2.89
C ILE A 93 4.94 -7.15 -2.07
N VAL A 94 4.15 -8.17 -1.71
CA VAL A 94 4.56 -9.27 -0.83
C VAL A 94 5.74 -10.07 -1.40
N PRO A 95 5.70 -10.60 -2.63
CA PRO A 95 6.85 -11.32 -3.19
C PRO A 95 8.11 -10.42 -3.27
N LEU A 96 7.95 -9.14 -3.61
CA LEU A 96 9.08 -8.20 -3.65
C LEU A 96 9.68 -7.95 -2.25
N ALA A 97 8.83 -7.82 -1.23
CA ALA A 97 9.26 -7.63 0.15
C ALA A 97 9.96 -8.87 0.72
N LEU A 98 9.52 -10.07 0.33
CA LEU A 98 10.14 -11.34 0.75
C LEU A 98 11.48 -11.60 0.05
N LEU A 99 11.62 -11.21 -1.22
CA LEU A 99 12.88 -11.32 -1.97
C LEU A 99 13.94 -10.30 -1.52
N TYR A 100 13.55 -9.28 -0.76
CA TYR A 100 14.47 -8.24 -0.32
C TYR A 100 15.49 -8.78 0.69
N ASN A 101 16.78 -8.66 0.36
CA ASN A 101 17.89 -9.13 1.18
C ASN A 101 18.23 -8.22 2.38
N GLY A 102 17.58 -7.05 2.51
CA GLY A 102 17.86 -6.09 3.58
C GLY A 102 19.03 -5.13 3.33
N ALA A 103 19.78 -5.31 2.25
CA ALA A 103 20.84 -4.39 1.88
C ALA A 103 20.27 -3.20 1.11
N ARG A 104 20.89 -2.03 1.28
CA ARG A 104 20.55 -0.84 0.51
C ARG A 104 20.67 -1.15 -0.99
N GLY A 105 19.66 -0.78 -1.77
CA GLY A 105 19.68 -0.93 -3.22
C GLY A 105 20.75 -0.09 -3.92
N LEU A 106 20.94 -0.32 -5.22
CA LEU A 106 21.88 0.40 -6.08
C LEU A 106 21.69 1.92 -5.99
N ASN A 107 22.78 2.66 -5.79
CA ASN A 107 22.77 4.13 -5.75
C ASN A 107 23.12 4.75 -7.11
N THR A 108 22.52 4.23 -8.18
CA THR A 108 22.71 4.75 -9.55
C THR A 108 21.57 5.68 -9.95
N THR A 109 21.80 6.58 -10.91
CA THR A 109 20.76 7.49 -11.43
C THR A 109 19.58 6.71 -12.02
N ALA A 110 19.84 5.57 -12.67
CA ALA A 110 18.80 4.70 -13.20
C ALA A 110 17.91 4.11 -12.09
N ALA A 111 18.50 3.59 -11.02
CA ALA A 111 17.75 3.02 -9.89
C ALA A 111 16.90 4.08 -9.17
N LYS A 112 17.41 5.32 -9.03
CA LYS A 112 16.66 6.45 -8.46
C LYS A 112 15.46 6.84 -9.32
N ASN A 113 15.61 6.76 -10.64
CA ASN A 113 14.58 7.18 -11.58
C ASN A 113 13.61 6.06 -11.97
N LEU A 114 13.83 4.82 -11.50
CA LEU A 114 13.05 3.64 -11.90
C LEU A 114 11.55 3.87 -11.74
N PHE A 115 11.11 4.46 -10.63
CA PHE A 115 9.70 4.77 -10.40
C PHE A 115 9.12 5.70 -11.48
N TYR A 116 9.85 6.74 -11.88
CA TYR A 116 9.39 7.71 -12.87
C TYR A 116 9.31 7.15 -14.30
N TRP A 117 10.09 6.11 -14.60
CA TRP A 117 9.96 5.37 -15.86
C TRP A 117 8.86 4.31 -15.78
N PHE A 118 8.87 3.53 -14.71
CA PHE A 118 7.92 2.43 -14.51
C PHE A 118 6.48 2.95 -14.42
N TYR A 119 6.24 4.06 -13.71
CA TYR A 119 4.90 4.60 -13.49
C TYR A 119 4.14 4.91 -14.81
N PRO A 120 4.65 5.72 -15.74
CA PRO A 120 3.97 5.95 -17.01
C PRO A 120 3.91 4.68 -17.89
N ILE A 121 4.98 3.88 -17.90
CA ILE A 121 5.06 2.69 -18.78
C ILE A 121 3.99 1.65 -18.41
N HIS A 122 3.83 1.32 -17.12
CA HIS A 122 2.84 0.31 -16.74
C HIS A 122 1.40 0.79 -17.00
N LEU A 123 1.11 2.09 -16.86
CA LEU A 123 -0.19 2.66 -17.24
C LEU A 123 -0.45 2.55 -18.75
N TRP A 124 0.57 2.79 -19.58
CA TRP A 124 0.45 2.60 -21.04
C TRP A 124 0.21 1.13 -21.40
N ILE A 125 0.89 0.21 -20.72
CA ILE A 125 0.68 -1.24 -20.92
C ILE A 125 -0.76 -1.61 -20.55
N LEU A 126 -1.25 -1.18 -19.39
CA LEU A 126 -2.63 -1.44 -18.96
C LEU A 126 -3.64 -0.87 -19.98
N MET A 127 -3.42 0.35 -20.46
CA MET A 127 -4.27 0.97 -21.47
C MET A 127 -4.22 0.23 -22.81
N ALA A 128 -3.06 -0.24 -23.25
CA ALA A 128 -2.91 -1.00 -24.48
C ALA A 128 -3.65 -2.34 -24.39
N VAL A 129 -3.49 -3.07 -23.28
CA VAL A 129 -4.20 -4.33 -23.01
C VAL A 129 -5.71 -4.11 -22.99
N ALA A 130 -6.17 -3.07 -22.29
CA ALA A 130 -7.60 -2.73 -22.21
C ALA A 130 -8.23 -2.38 -23.58
N ARG A 131 -7.44 -1.92 -24.57
CA ARG A 131 -7.93 -1.65 -25.93
C ARG A 131 -7.94 -2.89 -26.84
N MET A 132 -7.24 -3.96 -26.46
CA MET A 132 -7.18 -5.21 -27.22
C MET A 132 -8.26 -6.21 -26.82
N MET A 133 -8.95 -5.97 -25.69
CA MET A 133 -10.05 -6.76 -25.16
C MET A 133 -11.38 -6.08 -25.48
#